data_AF-A0A0N4XMM9-F1
#
_entry.id   AF-A0A0N4XMM9-F1
#
_cell.length_a   1.000
_cell.length_b   1.000
_cell.length_c   1.000
_cell.angle_alpha   90.00
_cell.angle_beta   90.00
_cell.angle_gamma   90.00
#
_symmetry.space_group_name_H-M   'P 1'
#
loop_
_entity.id
_entity.type
_entity.pdbx_description
1 polymer ?
#
loop_
_entity_poly.entity_id
_entity_poly.type
_entity_poly.pdbx_seq_one_letter_code
_entity_poly.pdbx_strand_id
1 'polypeptide(L)' 'MKHIVYHGDDGEKKLDALVDKLFGEASIMITRARYMDQDEMYPIQPSARLMVQSEMTENEIERALVSIANIVSEL' A
#
# COMPACT_ATOMS: atom_id res chain seq x y z
N MET A 1 6.90 -5.62 -18.51
CA MET A 1 6.64 -5.45 -17.06
C MET A 1 5.61 -6.49 -16.68
N LYS A 2 5.89 -7.40 -15.74
CA LYS A 2 4.99 -8.51 -15.40
C LYS A 2 4.06 -8.04 -14.28
N HIS A 3 2.83 -7.65 -14.62
CA HIS A 3 1.84 -7.24 -13.64
C HIS A 3 1.22 -8.48 -12.99
N ILE A 4 1.44 -8.65 -11.69
CA ILE A 4 0.71 -9.65 -10.89
C ILE A 4 -0.57 -8.95 -10.44
N VAL A 5 -1.69 -9.31 -11.07
CA VAL A 5 -3.00 -8.71 -10.81
C VAL A 5 -3.72 -9.55 -9.77
N TYR A 6 -4.16 -8.93 -8.69
CA TYR A 6 -5.06 -9.54 -7.72
C TYR A 6 -6.49 -9.54 -8.30
N HIS A 7 -7.06 -10.72 -8.51
CA HIS A 7 -8.40 -10.92 -9.09
C HIS A 7 -9.48 -11.26 -8.03
N GLY A 8 -9.25 -10.95 -6.76
CA GLY A 8 -10.21 -11.23 -5.68
C GLY A 8 -11.16 -10.06 -5.42
N ASP A 9 -12.41 -10.36 -5.05
CA ASP A 9 -13.46 -9.37 -4.75
C ASP A 9 -13.21 -8.58 -3.45
N ASP A 10 -12.27 -9.02 -2.61
CA ASP A 10 -11.97 -8.39 -1.30
C ASP A 10 -10.84 -7.35 -1.34
N GLY A 11 -10.40 -6.92 -2.53
CA GLY A 11 -9.25 -6.02 -2.67
C GLY A 11 -9.38 -4.70 -1.88
N GLU A 12 -10.58 -4.12 -1.82
CA GLU A 12 -10.86 -2.93 -1.00
C GLU A 12 -10.82 -3.22 0.50
N LYS A 13 -11.33 -4.37 0.94
CA LYS A 13 -11.26 -4.76 2.37
C LYS A 13 -9.82 -5.03 2.81
N LYS A 14 -9.03 -5.66 1.94
CA LYS A 14 -7.59 -5.88 2.20
C LYS A 14 -6.82 -4.57 2.23
N LEU A 15 -7.18 -3.61 1.37
CA LEU A 15 -6.60 -2.27 1.38
C LEU A 15 -6.94 -1.53 2.67
N ASP A 16 -8.19 -1.59 3.13
CA ASP A 16 -8.61 -1.00 4.40
C ASP A 16 -7.86 -1.65 5.58
N ALA A 17 -7.78 -2.98 5.62
CA ALA A 17 -7.04 -3.70 6.65
C ALA A 17 -5.54 -3.37 6.64
N LEU A 18 -4.93 -3.18 5.46
CA LEU A 18 -3.54 -2.76 5.31
C LEU A 18 -3.31 -1.37 5.91
N VAL A 19 -4.19 -0.41 5.62
CA VAL A 19 -4.11 0.95 6.16
C VAL A 19 -4.22 0.93 7.69
N ASP A 20 -5.21 0.21 8.22
CA ASP A 20 -5.46 0.13 9.65
C ASP A 20 -4.30 -0.54 10.40
N LYS A 21 -3.79 -1.67 9.89
CA LYS A 21 -2.65 -2.37 10.50
C LYS A 21 -1.37 -1.55 10.44
N LEU A 22 -1.06 -0.90 9.32
CA LEU A 22 0.14 -0.07 9.21
C LEU A 22 0.11 1.11 10.19
N PHE A 23 -1.06 1.74 10.34
CA PHE A 23 -1.23 2.82 11.29
C PHE A 23 -1.15 2.32 12.74
N GLY A 24 -1.85 1.25 13.08
CA GLY A 24 -1.95 0.73 14.44
C GLY A 24 -0.70 0.01 14.95
N GLU A 25 -0.03 -0.77 14.10
CA GLU A 25 1.06 -1.66 14.50
C GLU A 25 2.45 -1.09 14.18
N ALA A 26 2.58 -0.33 13.09
CA ALA A 26 3.87 0.20 12.64
C ALA A 26 3.98 1.73 12.74
N SER A 27 2.91 2.43 13.13
CA SER A 27 2.84 3.90 13.10
C SER A 27 3.16 4.50 11.72
N ILE A 28 2.89 3.73 10.65
CA ILE A 28 3.12 4.14 9.27
C ILE A 28 1.79 4.62 8.70
N MET A 29 1.75 5.88 8.26
CA MET A 29 0.59 6.44 7.57
C MET A 29 0.76 6.30 6.06
N ILE A 30 -0.15 5.57 5.42
CA ILE A 30 -0.27 5.49 3.96
C ILE A 30 -1.58 6.12 3.51
N THR A 31 -1.62 6.61 2.27
CA THR A 31 -2.84 7.19 1.70
C THR A 31 -3.42 6.23 0.66
N ARG A 32 -4.72 5.93 0.72
CA ARG A 32 -5.39 5.19 -0.37
C ARG A 32 -5.26 5.99 -1.67
N ALA A 33 -4.81 5.34 -2.73
CA ALA A 33 -4.77 5.97 -4.04
C ALA A 33 -6.22 6.14 -4.50
N ARG A 34 -6.61 7.38 -4.79
CA ARG A 34 -7.89 7.63 -5.47
C ARG A 34 -7.72 7.22 -6.93
N TYR A 35 -8.72 6.54 -7.45
CA TYR A 35 -8.80 6.16 -8.85
C TYR A 35 -8.68 7.41 -9.70
N MET A 36 -7.66 7.46 -10.57
CA MET A 36 -7.58 8.49 -11.59
C MET A 36 -8.59 8.13 -12.68
N ASP A 37 -9.29 9.15 -13.18
CA ASP A 37 -10.49 9.07 -14.03
C ASP A 37 -10.40 8.15 -15.26
N GLN A 38 -11.59 7.89 -15.83
CA GLN A 38 -12.02 6.98 -16.92
C GLN A 38 -11.11 6.74 -18.14
N ASP A 39 -9.96 7.41 -18.27
CA ASP A 39 -9.02 7.30 -19.39
C ASP A 39 -7.83 6.36 -19.12
N GLU A 40 -7.76 5.71 -17.96
CA GLU A 40 -6.71 4.73 -17.70
C GLU A 40 -6.91 3.46 -18.56
N MET A 41 -5.88 3.15 -19.35
CA MET A 41 -5.82 1.95 -20.22
C MET A 41 -5.83 0.62 -19.44
N TYR A 42 -5.92 0.69 -18.10
CA TYR A 42 -5.81 -0.44 -17.18
C TYR A 42 -6.97 -0.45 -16.16
N PRO A 43 -7.36 -1.64 -15.65
CA PRO A 43 -8.38 -1.73 -14.62
C PRO A 43 -7.93 -0.98 -13.37
N ILE A 44 -8.83 -0.15 -12.87
CA ILE A 44 -8.71 0.53 -11.59
C ILE A 44 -8.55 -0.54 -10.49
N GLN A 45 -7.38 -0.59 -9.85
CA GLN A 45 -7.08 -1.54 -8.77
C GLN A 45 -6.97 -0.85 -7.41
N PRO A 46 -7.49 -1.47 -6.34
CA PRO A 46 -7.27 -1.00 -4.97
C PRO A 46 -5.77 -0.86 -4.71
N SER A 47 -5.33 0.36 -4.41
CA SER A 47 -3.91 0.66 -4.26
C SER A 47 -3.68 1.76 -3.22
N ALA A 48 -2.45 1.85 -2.72
CA ALA A 48 -2.02 2.86 -1.76
C ALA A 48 -0.79 3.62 -2.27
N ARG A 49 -0.66 4.86 -1.82
CA ARG A 49 0.51 5.72 -2.02
C ARG A 49 1.32 5.77 -0.73
N LEU A 50 2.60 5.40 -0.86
CA LEU A 50 3.63 5.64 0.14
C LEU A 50 4.40 6.91 -0.24
N MET A 51 4.62 7.79 0.72
CA MET A 51 5.45 8.98 0.54
C MET A 51 6.65 8.90 1.48
N VAL A 52 7.82 9.18 0.94
CA VAL A 52 9.07 9.29 1.70
C VAL A 52 9.48 10.76 1.73
N GLN A 53 10.09 11.19 2.84
CA GLN A 53 10.60 12.55 3.00
C GLN A 53 12.13 12.55 2.92
N SER A 54 12.72 13.65 2.47
CA SER A 54 14.17 13.79 2.35
C SER A 54 14.92 13.70 3.68
N GLU A 55 14.21 13.88 4.80
CA GLU A 55 14.75 13.80 6.15
C GLU A 55 14.82 12.37 6.70
N MET A 56 14.23 11.39 6.00
CA MET A 56 14.26 10.00 6.42
C MET A 56 15.64 9.39 6.18
N THR A 57 16.14 8.67 7.17
CA THR A 57 17.36 7.86 7.06
C THR A 57 17.10 6.56 6.32
N GLU A 58 18.15 5.96 5.74
CA GLU A 58 18.07 4.65 5.08
C GLU A 58 17.49 3.57 6.01
N ASN A 59 17.93 3.57 7.28
CA ASN A 59 17.43 2.63 8.29
C ASN A 59 15.92 2.81 8.57
N GLU A 60 15.39 4.03 8.52
CA GLU A 60 13.96 4.28 8.72
C GLU A 60 13.15 3.80 7.52
N ILE A 61 13.67 4.01 6.31
CA ILE A 61 13.05 3.50 5.08
C ILE A 61 13.04 1.97 5.09
N GLU A 62 14.17 1.34 5.43
CA GLU A 62 14.27 -0.13 5.51
C GLU A 62 13.28 -0.70 6.52
N ARG A 63 13.24 -0.16 7.74
CA ARG A 63 12.26 -0.58 8.76
C ARG A 63 10.83 -0.43 8.27
N ALA A 64 10.49 0.69 7.64
CA ALA A 64 9.15 0.90 7.09
C ALA A 64 8.79 -0.14 6.03
N LEU A 65 9.70 -0.45 5.11
CA LEU A 65 9.49 -1.45 4.07
C LEU A 65 9.34 -2.86 4.64
N VAL A 66 10.13 -3.23 5.65
CA VAL A 66 10.01 -4.53 6.34
C VAL A 66 8.67 -4.65 7.04
N SER A 67 8.23 -3.60 7.76
CA SER A 67 6.91 -3.58 8.41
C SER A 67 5.78 -3.73 7.39
N ILE A 68 5.85 -3.04 6.25
CA ILE A 68 4.87 -3.18 5.16
C ILE A 68 4.86 -4.61 4.63
N ALA A 69 6.03 -5.20 4.35
CA ALA A 69 6.11 -6.56 3.82
C ALA A 69 5.51 -7.60 4.79
N ASN A 70 5.80 -7.47 6.09
CA ASN A 70 5.26 -8.37 7.12
C ASN A 70 3.73 -8.27 7.19
N ILE A 71 3.18 -7.06 7.28
CA ILE A 71 1.73 -6.85 7.35
C ILE A 71 1.03 -7.38 6.09
N VAL A 72 1.58 -7.12 4.90
CA VAL A 72 1.02 -7.62 3.63
C VAL A 72 1.01 -9.15 3.58
N SER A 73 2.02 -9.81 4.17
CA SER A 73 2.07 -11.28 4.18
C SER A 73 0.98 -11.94 5.05
N GLU A 74 0.37 -11.18 5.95
CA GLU A 74 -0.70 -11.64 6.85
C GLU A 74 -2.12 -11.37 6.32
N LEU A 75 -2.26 -10.67 5.18
CA LEU A 75 -3.54 -10.21 4.62
C LEU A 75 -4.01 -11.03 3.41
#